data_AF-A0A9P7MV13-F1
#
_entry.id   AF-A0A9P7MV13-F1
#
_cell.length_a   1.000
_cell.length_b   1.000
_cell.length_c   1.000
_cell.angle_alpha   90.00
_cell.angle_beta   90.00
_cell.angle_gamma   90.00
#
_symmetry.space_group_name_H-M   'P 1'
#
loop_
_entity.id
_entity.type
_entity.pdbx_description
1 polymer ?
#
loop_
_entity_poly.entity_id
_entity_poly.type
_entity_poly.pdbx_seq_one_letter_code
_entity_poly.pdbx_strand_id
1 'polypeptide(L)'
;MTKTDAILSVLCARHNPDQGFGETIKALIVRNVEVGRSYSDIAAEARCSPATVRNIYERWIALGTLDDEPVSGRSEEVTSQK
;
A
#
# COMPACT_ATOMS: atom_id res chain seq x y z
N MET A 1 0.10 21.99 2.34
CA MET A 1 0.94 20.82 2.04
C MET A 1 1.56 20.31 3.33
N THR A 2 1.23 19.07 3.74
CA THR A 2 1.82 18.43 4.94
C THR A 2 3.11 17.70 4.55
N LYS A 3 4.03 17.48 5.48
CA LYS A 3 5.33 16.84 5.18
C LYS A 3 5.21 15.44 4.54
N THR A 4 4.13 14.71 4.83
CA THR A 4 3.79 13.41 4.26
C THR A 4 3.40 13.45 2.78
N ASP A 5 2.83 14.57 2.32
CA ASP A 5 2.42 14.86 0.93
C ASP A 5 3.65 14.85 0.01
N ALA A 6 4.69 15.59 0.42
CA ALA A 6 5.96 15.67 -0.29
C ALA A 6 6.69 14.32 -0.37
N ILE A 7 6.63 13.51 0.69
CA ILE A 7 7.28 12.18 0.71
C ILE A 7 6.53 11.20 -0.20
N LEU A 8 5.19 11.19 -0.14
CA LEU A 8 4.36 10.34 -0.99
C LEU A 8 4.58 10.67 -2.46
N SER A 9 4.61 11.96 -2.80
CA SER A 9 4.88 12.44 -4.17
C SER A 9 6.24 11.97 -4.70
N VAL A 10 7.31 12.08 -3.90
CA VAL A 10 8.66 11.66 -4.29
C VAL A 10 8.78 10.14 -4.45
N LEU A 11 8.16 9.37 -3.57
CA LEU A 11 8.20 7.90 -3.63
C LEU A 11 7.37 7.37 -4.81
N CYS A 12 6.21 7.96 -5.07
CA CYS A 12 5.40 7.60 -6.25
C CYS A 12 6.05 8.01 -7.57
N ALA A 13 6.86 9.08 -7.60
CA ALA A 13 7.61 9.45 -8.80
C ALA A 13 8.69 8.41 -9.19
N ARG A 14 9.17 7.61 -8.24
CA ARG A 14 10.15 6.53 -8.47
C ARG A 14 9.52 5.15 -8.59
N HIS A 15 8.22 5.05 -8.41
CA HIS A 15 7.50 3.79 -8.41
C HIS A 15 7.07 3.41 -9.84
N ASN A 16 7.39 2.19 -10.26
CA ASN A 16 6.85 1.62 -11.49
C ASN A 16 5.42 1.13 -11.24
N PRO A 17 4.40 1.64 -11.94
CA PRO A 17 3.00 1.26 -11.71
C PRO A 17 2.73 -0.24 -11.93
N ASP A 18 3.62 -0.92 -12.66
CA ASP A 18 3.54 -2.35 -12.97
C ASP A 18 3.94 -3.26 -11.78
N GLN A 19 4.70 -2.75 -10.81
CA GLN A 19 5.20 -3.56 -9.68
C GLN A 19 4.35 -3.50 -8.41
N GLY A 20 3.28 -2.70 -8.40
CA GLY A 20 2.43 -2.53 -7.23
C GLY A 20 3.10 -1.78 -6.06
N PHE A 21 2.31 -1.16 -5.21
CA PHE A 21 2.84 -0.29 -4.17
C PHE A 21 3.70 -1.04 -3.14
N GLY A 22 4.93 -0.57 -2.94
CA GLY A 22 5.76 -1.04 -1.84
C GLY A 22 5.15 -0.70 -0.47
N GLU A 23 5.53 -1.47 0.55
CA GLU A 23 5.00 -1.35 1.92
C GLU A 23 5.06 0.10 2.44
N THR A 24 6.16 0.81 2.20
CA THR A 24 6.32 2.22 2.61
C THR A 24 5.28 3.14 1.98
N ILE A 25 4.93 2.94 0.71
CA ILE A 25 3.92 3.77 0.03
C ILE A 25 2.52 3.44 0.57
N LYS A 26 2.22 2.15 0.77
CA LYS A 26 0.95 1.72 1.39
C LYS A 26 0.77 2.30 2.79
N ALA A 27 1.83 2.29 3.61
CA ALA A 27 1.80 2.85 4.96
C ALA A 27 1.53 4.36 4.97
N LEU A 28 2.14 5.09 4.02
CA LEU A 28 1.88 6.52 3.85
C LEU A 28 0.44 6.79 3.38
N ILE A 29 -0.11 5.95 2.50
CA ILE A 29 -1.50 6.04 2.07
C ILE A 29 -2.43 5.88 3.27
N VAL A 30 -2.29 4.80 4.04
CA VAL A 30 -3.10 4.56 5.25
C VAL A 30 -3.01 5.72 6.21
N ARG A 31 -1.80 6.19 6.52
CA ARG A 31 -1.61 7.31 7.45
C ARG A 31 -2.31 8.59 6.99
N ASN A 32 -2.30 8.87 5.68
CA ASN A 32 -3.00 10.05 5.14
C ASN A 32 -4.53 9.90 5.23
N VAL A 33 -5.07 8.69 5.05
CA VAL A 33 -6.50 8.42 5.27
C VAL A 33 -6.87 8.60 6.76
N GLU A 34 -6.05 8.08 7.68
CA GLU A 34 -6.31 8.18 9.12
C GLU A 34 -6.33 9.63 9.64
N VAL A 35 -5.54 10.52 9.03
CA VAL A 35 -5.58 11.97 9.35
C VAL A 35 -6.74 12.70 8.66
N GLY A 36 -7.63 11.98 7.99
CA GLY A 36 -8.87 12.51 7.41
C GLY A 36 -8.72 13.10 6.01
N ARG A 37 -7.66 12.76 5.25
CA ARG A 37 -7.58 13.18 3.85
C ARG A 37 -8.52 12.36 2.97
N SER A 38 -9.01 13.01 1.91
CA SER A 38 -9.85 12.39 0.89
C SER A 38 -9.06 11.39 0.05
N TYR A 39 -9.69 10.26 -0.30
CA TYR A 39 -9.08 9.26 -1.17
C TYR A 39 -8.64 9.81 -2.53
N SER A 40 -9.40 10.74 -3.11
CA SER A 40 -9.08 11.36 -4.40
C SER A 40 -7.80 12.20 -4.36
N ASP A 41 -7.57 12.98 -3.30
CA ASP A 41 -6.35 13.77 -3.14
C ASP A 41 -5.12 12.86 -3.03
N ILE A 42 -5.20 11.85 -2.15
CA ILE A 42 -4.12 10.88 -1.95
C ILE A 42 -3.82 10.14 -3.26
N ALA A 43 -4.84 9.78 -4.02
CA ALA A 43 -4.70 9.09 -5.29
C ALA A 43 -4.03 9.97 -6.37
N ALA A 44 -4.39 11.25 -6.42
CA ALA A 44 -3.76 12.21 -7.32
C ALA A 44 -2.27 12.39 -7.01
N GLU A 45 -1.91 12.48 -5.73
CA GLU A 45 -0.52 12.55 -5.27
C GLU A 45 0.25 11.27 -5.53
N ALA A 46 -0.38 10.12 -5.27
CA ALA A 46 0.21 8.82 -5.47
C ALA A 46 0.20 8.37 -6.94
N ARG A 47 -0.36 9.19 -7.84
CA ARG A 47 -0.58 8.89 -9.27
C ARG A 47 -1.26 7.55 -9.51
N CYS A 48 -2.30 7.26 -8.73
CA CYS A 48 -3.09 6.05 -8.86
C CYS A 48 -4.59 6.33 -8.84
N SER A 49 -5.38 5.27 -8.99
CA SER A 49 -6.83 5.36 -8.92
C SER A 49 -7.30 5.49 -7.47
N PRO A 50 -8.35 6.29 -7.19
CA PRO A 50 -8.97 6.35 -5.85
C PRO A 50 -9.44 4.98 -5.34
N ALA A 51 -9.84 4.10 -6.26
CA ALA A 51 -10.18 2.71 -5.95
C ALA A 51 -9.00 1.92 -5.36
N THR A 52 -7.77 2.18 -5.81
CA THR A 52 -6.57 1.53 -5.28
C THR A 52 -6.28 1.98 -3.86
N VAL A 53 -6.39 3.28 -3.59
CA VAL A 53 -6.25 3.85 -2.24
C VAL A 53 -7.29 3.23 -1.29
N ARG A 54 -8.54 3.16 -1.73
CA ARG A 54 -9.62 2.54 -0.96
C ARG A 54 -9.31 1.06 -0.66
N ASN A 55 -8.89 0.29 -1.65
CA ASN A 55 -8.59 -1.14 -1.47
C ASN A 55 -7.44 -1.37 -0.46
N ILE A 56 -6.39 -0.55 -0.53
CA ILE A 56 -5.28 -0.59 0.45
C ILE A 56 -5.80 -0.32 1.87
N TYR A 57 -6.64 0.71 2.02
CA TYR A 57 -7.19 1.07 3.33
C TYR A 57 -8.19 0.04 3.86
N GLU A 58 -9.08 -0.49 3.02
CA GLU A 58 -10.01 -1.56 3.41
C GLU A 58 -9.27 -2.83 3.84
N ARG A 59 -8.19 -3.21 3.13
CA ARG A 59 -7.30 -4.31 3.55
C ARG A 59 -6.62 -4.03 4.89
N TRP A 60 -6.13 -2.80 5.12
CA TRP A 60 -5.54 -2.42 6.39
C TRP A 60 -6.53 -2.56 7.56
N ILE A 61 -7.77 -2.10 7.38
CA ILE A 61 -8.80 -2.22 8.42
C ILE A 61 -9.22 -3.68 8.64
N ALA A 62 -9.30 -4.48 7.58
CA ALA A 62 -9.74 -5.87 7.66
C ALA A 62 -8.67 -6.83 8.23
N LEU A 63 -7.40 -6.65 7.83
CA LEU A 63 -6.31 -7.59 8.11
C LEU A 63 -5.25 -7.03 9.04
N GLY A 64 -5.19 -5.71 9.24
CA GLY A 64 -4.13 -5.05 10.01
C GLY A 64 -2.74 -5.16 9.38
N THR A 65 -2.64 -5.56 8.11
CA THR A 65 -1.37 -5.71 7.38
C THR A 65 -1.42 -5.01 6.02
N LEU A 66 -0.26 -4.52 5.59
CA LEU A 66 -0.03 -3.90 4.28
C LEU A 66 0.69 -4.86 3.31
N ASP A 67 1.07 -6.02 3.81
CA ASP A 67 1.63 -7.10 3.00
C ASP A 67 0.55 -7.57 2.01
N ASP A 68 0.91 -7.66 0.72
CA ASP A 68 0.10 -8.43 -0.20
C ASP A 68 0.29 -9.88 0.24
N GLU A 69 -0.69 -10.40 1.00
CA GLU A 69 -0.72 -11.77 1.46
C GLU A 69 -0.14 -12.66 0.35
N PRO A 70 0.93 -13.43 0.60
CA PRO A 70 1.43 -14.33 -0.41
C PRO A 70 0.24 -15.21 -0.75
N VAL A 71 -0.24 -15.13 -2.00
CA VAL A 71 -1.28 -16.02 -2.52
C VAL A 71 -0.88 -17.40 -2.04
N SER A 72 -1.64 -17.93 -1.07
CA SER A 72 -1.30 -19.14 -0.34
C SER A 72 -1.31 -20.30 -1.33
N GLY A 73 -0.15 -20.45 -1.97
CA GLY A 73 0.14 -21.40 -3.01
C GLY A 73 1.14 -22.34 -2.42
N ARG A 74 0.62 -23.38 -1.77
CA ARG A 74 1.31 -24.63 -1.42
C ARG A 74 2.33 -24.49 -0.30
N SER A 75 1.95 -24.98 0.89
CA SER A 75 2.92 -25.53 1.83
C SER A 75 3.81 -26.52 1.08
N GLU A 76 5.05 -26.16 0.80
CA GLU A 76 6.09 -27.16 0.65
C GLU A 76 6.31 -27.70 2.07
N GLU A 77 5.82 -28.92 2.29
CA GLU A 77 6.21 -29.75 3.42
C GLU A 77 7.74 -29.74 3.48
N VAL A 78 8.29 -29.04 4.47
CA VAL A 78 9.67 -29.23 4.89
C VAL A 78 9.73 -30.61 5.53
N THR A 79 9.95 -31.63 4.70
CA THR A 79 10.48 -32.90 5.18
C THR A 79 11.87 -32.64 5.72
N SER A 80 11.94 -32.43 7.02
CA SER A 80 13.15 -32.56 7.81
C SER A 80 13.68 -33.97 7.58
N GLN A 81 14.73 -34.09 6.75
CA GLN A 81 15.51 -35.31 6.62
C GLN A 81 16.98 -35.03 6.93
N LYS A 82 17.30 -35.43 8.15
CA LYS A 82 18.55 -36.03 8.64
C LYS A 82 19.69 -35.12 9.09
#